data_AF-M8AGC9-F1
#
_entry.id   AF-M8AGC9-F1
#
_cell.length_a   1.000
_cell.length_b   1.000
_cell.length_c   1.000
_cell.angle_alpha   90.00
_cell.angle_beta   90.00
_cell.angle_gamma   90.00
#
_symmetry.space_group_name_H-M   'P 1'
#
loop_
_entity.id
_entity.type
_entity.pdbx_description
1 polymer ?
#
loop_
_entity_poly.entity_id
_entity_poly.type
_entity_poly.pdbx_seq_one_letter_code
_entity_poly.pdbx_strand_id
1 'polypeptide(L)'
;MWLGRPPTKSSARCKAVTPDVWHASAWKRSAKSCTVEVRVEGSVQKVSEEESEKYFHSRPRGSQLGAIVSKQSTVISGREVLQQAYKELEQKYSDGSFIPKPDYWGGYRLTPNLFEFWQGQQSRLHDRLQYSQRELGGSTEWHIQRLSP
;
A
#
# COMPACT_ATOMS: atom_id res chain seq x y z
N MET A 1 5.55 5.05 1.91
CA MET A 1 4.88 3.76 2.20
C MET A 1 4.95 2.91 0.94
N TRP A 2 5.51 1.69 1.02
CA TRP A 2 5.59 0.78 -0.12
C TRP A 2 4.24 0.10 -0.32
N LEU A 3 3.51 0.52 -1.35
CA LEU A 3 2.30 -0.18 -1.77
C LEU A 3 2.72 -1.18 -2.83
N GLY A 4 2.97 -2.43 -2.46
CA GLY A 4 3.16 -3.55 -3.41
C GLY A 4 1.84 -3.96 -4.09
N ARG A 5 0.95 -2.99 -4.34
CA ARG A 5 -0.42 -3.18 -4.81
C ARG A 5 -0.79 -2.03 -5.73
N PRO A 6 -1.38 -2.28 -6.91
CA PRO A 6 -2.22 -1.26 -7.53
C PRO A 6 -3.36 -0.92 -6.55
N PRO A 7 -3.71 0.36 -6.37
CA PRO A 7 -4.81 0.74 -5.51
C PRO A 7 -6.12 0.20 -6.10
N THR A 8 -6.56 -0.96 -5.63
CA THR A 8 -7.89 -1.48 -5.89
C THR A 8 -8.82 -1.06 -4.75
N LYS A 9 -10.12 -0.99 -5.06
CA LYS A 9 -11.20 -0.33 -4.30
C LYS A 9 -11.31 -0.66 -2.80
N SER A 10 -10.60 -1.66 -2.26
CA SER A 10 -10.80 -2.14 -0.90
C SER A 10 -9.77 -1.67 0.14
N SER A 11 -8.58 -1.17 -0.22
CA SER A 11 -7.59 -0.72 0.79
C SER A 11 -7.15 0.74 0.69
N ALA A 12 -7.35 1.38 -0.46
CA ALA A 12 -7.10 2.80 -0.66
C ALA A 12 -8.09 3.36 -1.68
N ARG A 13 -8.72 4.51 -1.39
CA ARG A 13 -9.44 5.27 -2.42
C ARG A 13 -8.41 6.12 -3.16
N CYS A 14 -8.21 5.81 -4.43
CA CYS A 14 -7.36 6.63 -5.29
C CYS A 14 -8.19 7.47 -6.26
N LYS A 15 -7.81 8.75 -6.41
CA LYS A 15 -8.33 9.66 -7.43
C LYS A 15 -7.16 10.12 -8.31
N ALA A 16 -7.33 10.14 -9.63
CA ALA A 16 -6.30 10.66 -10.52
C ALA A 16 -6.09 12.17 -10.26
N VAL A 17 -4.83 12.60 -10.18
CA VAL A 17 -4.43 14.01 -10.12
C VAL A 17 -3.79 14.40 -11.46
N THR A 18 -2.92 13.55 -11.99
CA THR A 18 -2.37 13.55 -13.37
C THR A 18 -2.27 12.08 -13.87
N PRO A 19 -1.85 11.80 -15.13
CA PRO A 19 -1.76 10.41 -15.63
C PRO A 19 -0.92 9.48 -14.73
N ASP A 20 0.14 10.01 -14.12
CA ASP A 20 1.10 9.25 -13.30
C ASP A 20 1.04 9.58 -11.80
N VAL A 21 0.21 10.55 -11.41
CA VAL A 21 0.06 10.98 -10.02
C VAL A 21 -1.38 10.80 -9.55
N TRP A 22 -1.55 10.04 -8.48
CA TRP A 22 -2.85 9.73 -7.89
C TRP A 22 -2.89 10.20 -6.45
N HIS A 23 -4.03 10.70 -5.98
CA HIS A 23 -4.26 10.97 -4.56
C HIS A 23 -4.77 9.72 -3.89
N ALA A 24 -4.11 9.25 -2.82
CA ALA A 24 -4.53 8.07 -2.08
C ALA A 24 -4.81 8.39 -0.62
N SER A 25 -5.85 7.79 -0.06
CA SER A 25 -6.12 7.79 1.38
C SER A 25 -6.04 6.37 1.93
N ALA A 26 -5.23 6.15 2.97
CA ALA A 26 -5.10 4.86 3.65
C ALA A 26 -5.36 5.01 5.15
N TRP A 27 -6.06 4.04 5.75
CA TRP A 27 -6.35 3.98 7.18
C TRP A 27 -5.75 2.72 7.80
N LYS A 28 -5.09 2.86 8.96
CA LYS A 28 -4.58 1.72 9.73
C LYS A 28 -5.18 1.72 11.13
N ARG A 29 -5.96 0.69 11.46
CA ARG A 29 -6.54 0.46 12.79
C ARG A 29 -5.66 -0.42 13.68
N SER A 30 -5.57 -0.10 14.96
CA SER A 30 -5.07 -1.01 16.01
C SER A 30 -6.24 -1.68 16.74
N ALA A 31 -6.21 -3.00 16.89
CA ALA A 31 -7.22 -3.75 17.63
C ALA A 31 -6.86 -3.81 19.13
N LYS A 32 -7.43 -2.90 19.94
CA LYS A 32 -7.54 -2.97 21.42
C LYS A 32 -8.40 -1.80 21.94
N SER A 33 -8.76 -1.86 23.24
CA SER A 33 -9.62 -0.94 24.04
C SER A 33 -9.54 0.56 23.71
N CYS A 34 -8.40 1.04 23.21
CA CYS A 34 -8.27 2.34 22.56
C CYS A 34 -7.78 2.14 21.13
N THR A 35 -8.69 2.32 20.17
CA THR A 35 -8.37 2.22 18.74
C THR A 35 -7.51 3.41 18.32
N VAL A 36 -6.43 3.15 17.59
CA VAL A 36 -5.65 4.19 16.92
C VAL A 36 -5.92 4.06 15.43
N GLU A 37 -6.22 5.19 14.79
CA GLU A 37 -6.32 5.28 13.34
C GLU A 37 -5.34 6.32 12.81
N VAL A 38 -4.61 5.97 11.76
CA VAL A 38 -3.78 6.95 11.03
C VAL A 38 -4.31 7.02 9.61
N ARG A 39 -4.70 8.22 9.19
CA ARG A 39 -4.97 8.55 7.79
C ARG A 39 -3.74 9.22 7.20
N VAL A 40 -3.30 8.74 6.04
CA VAL A 40 -2.25 9.39 5.25
C VAL A 40 -2.83 9.73 3.89
N GLU A 41 -2.62 10.96 3.46
CA GLU A 41 -2.97 11.42 2.13
C GLU A 41 -1.80 12.09 1.42
N GLY A 42 -1.79 11.99 0.10
CA GLY A 42 -0.78 12.61 -0.73
C GLY A 42 -0.72 12.03 -2.13
N SER A 43 0.23 12.55 -2.91
CA SER A 43 0.51 12.12 -4.27
C SER A 43 1.18 10.75 -4.28
N VAL A 44 0.75 9.88 -5.18
CA VAL A 44 1.27 8.54 -5.38
C VAL A 44 1.86 8.42 -6.77
N GLN A 45 3.05 7.86 -6.86
CA GLN A 45 3.76 7.59 -8.13
C GLN A 45 4.20 6.13 -8.18
N LYS A 46 4.29 5.57 -9.38
CA LYS A 46 4.89 4.24 -9.59
C LYS A 46 6.39 4.32 -9.30
N VAL A 47 6.94 3.36 -8.58
CA VAL A 47 8.39 3.29 -8.38
C VAL A 47 9.08 2.76 -9.64
N SER A 48 10.39 2.94 -9.73
CA SER A 48 11.14 2.45 -10.89
C SER A 48 11.10 0.92 -10.98
N GLU A 49 11.37 0.41 -12.18
CA GLU A 49 11.39 -1.03 -12.42
C GLU A 49 12.52 -1.70 -11.62
N GLU A 50 13.68 -1.06 -11.55
CA GLU A 50 14.85 -1.53 -10.79
C GLU A 50 14.56 -1.58 -9.30
N GLU A 51 13.86 -0.58 -8.78
CA GLU A 51 13.43 -0.52 -7.38
C GLU A 51 12.42 -1.64 -7.07
N SER A 52 11.48 -1.89 -7.98
CA SER A 52 10.52 -2.99 -7.88
C SER A 52 11.21 -4.35 -7.95
N GLU A 53 12.15 -4.54 -8.88
CA GLU A 53 12.94 -5.76 -9.05
C GLU A 53 13.74 -6.09 -7.79
N LYS A 54 14.50 -5.11 -7.30
CA LYS A 54 15.28 -5.25 -6.07
C LYS A 54 14.40 -5.64 -4.89
N TYR A 55 13.24 -5.01 -4.74
CA TYR A 55 12.31 -5.34 -3.68
C TYR A 55 11.70 -6.75 -3.86
N PHE A 56 11.32 -7.14 -5.07
CA PHE A 56 10.78 -8.46 -5.38
C PHE A 56 11.73 -9.58 -4.93
N HIS A 57 13.01 -9.47 -5.30
CA HIS A 57 14.03 -10.48 -4.98
C HIS A 57 14.43 -10.51 -3.51
N SER A 58 14.20 -9.43 -2.77
CA SER A 58 14.41 -9.42 -1.31
C SER A 58 13.37 -10.26 -0.54
N ARG A 59 12.24 -10.61 -1.18
CA ARG A 59 11.15 -11.36 -0.55
C ARG A 59 11.47 -12.87 -0.49
N PRO A 60 10.93 -13.61 0.49
CA PRO A 60 11.06 -15.07 0.53
C PRO A 60 10.56 -15.73 -0.77
N ARG A 61 11.17 -16.83 -1.21
CA ARG A 61 10.80 -17.51 -2.48
C ARG A 61 9.30 -17.81 -2.58
N GLY A 62 8.67 -18.34 -1.53
CA GLY A 62 7.21 -18.59 -1.55
C GLY A 62 6.37 -17.32 -1.76
N SER A 63 6.85 -16.16 -1.30
CA SER A 63 6.23 -14.85 -1.56
C SER A 63 6.40 -14.37 -3.00
N GLN A 64 7.52 -14.72 -3.64
CA GLN A 64 7.76 -14.46 -5.06
C GLN A 64 6.84 -15.34 -5.93
N LEU A 65 6.79 -16.64 -5.65
CA LEU A 65 5.89 -17.59 -6.33
C LEU A 65 4.43 -17.19 -6.17
N GLY A 66 3.99 -16.86 -4.95
CA GLY A 66 2.62 -16.40 -4.70
C GLY A 66 2.24 -15.14 -5.48
N ALA A 67 3.20 -14.24 -5.74
CA ALA A 67 2.97 -13.06 -6.57
C ALA A 67 2.77 -13.39 -8.06
N ILE A 68 3.39 -14.47 -8.56
CA ILE A 68 3.19 -14.97 -9.93
C ILE A 68 1.85 -15.70 -10.05
N VAL A 69 1.50 -16.52 -9.07
CA VAL A 69 0.24 -17.30 -9.06
C VAL A 69 -0.98 -16.40 -8.97
N SER A 70 -0.92 -15.40 -8.09
CA SER A 70 -2.07 -14.56 -7.78
C SER A 70 -2.15 -13.36 -8.71
N LYS A 71 -2.78 -13.54 -9.88
CA LYS A 71 -3.32 -12.41 -10.68
C LYS A 71 -4.43 -11.73 -9.87
N GLN A 72 -4.04 -10.74 -9.06
CA GLN A 72 -4.91 -10.19 -8.03
C GLN A 72 -6.19 -9.58 -8.64
N SER A 73 -7.34 -9.88 -8.03
CA SER A 73 -8.67 -9.39 -8.43
C SER A 73 -9.23 -9.96 -9.74
N THR A 74 -8.63 -11.01 -10.30
CA THR A 74 -9.24 -11.76 -11.42
C THR A 74 -10.18 -12.85 -10.90
N VAL A 75 -11.30 -13.06 -11.60
CA VAL A 75 -12.21 -14.18 -11.31
C VAL A 75 -11.50 -15.50 -11.63
N ILE A 76 -11.61 -16.47 -10.73
CA ILE A 76 -11.07 -17.83 -10.88
C ILE A 76 -12.17 -18.83 -10.57
N SER A 77 -12.06 -20.06 -11.11
CA SER A 77 -13.07 -21.10 -10.94
C SER A 77 -13.08 -21.74 -9.55
N GLY A 78 -11.98 -21.65 -8.79
CA GLY A 78 -11.86 -22.28 -7.47
C GLY A 78 -10.50 -22.08 -6.84
N ARG A 79 -10.35 -22.51 -5.59
CA ARG A 79 -9.09 -22.40 -4.83
C ARG A 79 -8.01 -23.33 -5.37
N GLU A 80 -8.42 -24.46 -5.94
CA GLU A 80 -7.59 -25.54 -6.47
C GLU A 80 -6.70 -25.03 -7.61
N VAL A 81 -7.21 -24.09 -8.43
CA VAL A 81 -6.43 -23.44 -9.50
C VAL A 81 -5.18 -22.75 -8.95
N LEU A 82 -5.30 -22.04 -7.83
CA LEU A 82 -4.16 -21.36 -7.20
C LEU A 82 -3.17 -22.37 -6.61
N GLN A 83 -3.68 -23.44 -5.98
CA GLN A 83 -2.82 -24.48 -5.39
C GLN A 83 -2.03 -25.23 -6.46
N GLN A 84 -2.69 -25.57 -7.57
CA GLN A 84 -2.08 -26.29 -8.67
C GLN A 84 -1.01 -25.42 -9.36
N ALA A 85 -1.33 -24.17 -9.70
CA ALA A 85 -0.37 -23.23 -10.27
C ALA A 85 0.82 -22.97 -9.33
N TYR A 86 0.60 -22.92 -8.01
CA TYR A 86 1.68 -22.78 -7.05
C TYR A 86 2.62 -23.99 -7.06
N LYS A 87 2.07 -25.21 -7.03
CA LYS A 87 2.87 -26.46 -7.08
C LYS A 87 3.68 -26.56 -8.37
N GLU A 88 3.09 -26.21 -9.51
CA GLU A 88 3.78 -26.21 -10.80
C GLU A 88 4.97 -25.26 -10.82
N LEU A 89 4.82 -24.05 -10.27
CA LEU A 89 5.91 -23.10 -10.18
C LEU A 89 6.95 -23.52 -9.14
N GLU A 90 6.53 -24.07 -8.00
CA GLU A 90 7.44 -24.60 -6.99
C GLU A 90 8.32 -25.73 -7.55
N GLN A 91 7.73 -26.63 -8.36
CA GLN A 91 8.48 -27.67 -9.06
C GLN A 91 9.40 -27.07 -10.13
N LYS A 92 8.90 -26.13 -10.93
CA LYS A 92 9.69 -25.44 -11.97
C LYS A 92 10.93 -24.74 -11.41
N TYR A 93 10.81 -24.14 -10.24
CA TYR A 93 11.86 -23.36 -9.57
C TYR A 93 12.50 -24.12 -8.39
N SER A 94 12.41 -25.45 -8.38
CA SER A 94 12.90 -26.32 -7.30
C SER A 94 14.43 -26.42 -7.25
N ASP A 95 15.10 -26.21 -8.38
CA ASP A 95 16.56 -26.18 -8.54
C ASP A 95 17.22 -24.91 -7.97
N GLY A 96 16.42 -24.00 -7.38
CA GLY A 96 16.91 -22.72 -6.88
C GLY A 96 17.08 -21.67 -7.97
N SER A 97 16.62 -21.93 -9.20
CA SER A 97 16.68 -20.98 -10.32
C SER A 97 16.04 -19.62 -9.99
N PHE A 98 16.49 -18.61 -10.73
CA PHE A 98 16.04 -17.24 -10.61
C PHE A 98 14.56 -17.12 -11.01
N ILE A 99 13.74 -16.55 -10.11
CA ILE A 99 12.31 -16.34 -10.32
C ILE A 99 12.14 -14.92 -10.85
N PRO A 100 11.77 -14.70 -12.13
CA PRO A 100 11.59 -13.35 -12.65
C PRO A 100 10.39 -12.66 -12.00
N LYS A 101 10.50 -11.34 -11.78
CA LYS A 101 9.38 -10.52 -11.37
C LYS A 101 8.36 -10.41 -12.50
N PRO A 102 7.04 -10.56 -12.24
CA PRO A 102 6.02 -10.28 -13.24
C PRO A 102 5.96 -8.80 -13.63
N ASP A 103 5.66 -8.50 -14.89
CA ASP A 103 5.52 -7.12 -15.41
C ASP A 103 4.40 -6.33 -14.71
N TYR A 104 3.33 -7.01 -14.32
CA TYR A 104 2.21 -6.43 -13.58
C TYR A 104 2.49 -6.24 -12.09
N TRP A 105 3.65 -6.68 -11.61
CA TRP A 105 4.06 -6.56 -10.21
C TRP A 105 5.04 -5.38 -10.05
N GLY A 106 4.77 -4.51 -9.08
CA GLY A 106 5.62 -3.38 -8.77
C GLY A 106 5.18 -2.63 -7.53
N GLY A 107 5.92 -1.57 -7.20
CA GLY A 107 5.63 -0.69 -6.08
C GLY A 107 4.99 0.64 -6.49
N TYR A 108 4.27 1.23 -5.55
CA TYR A 108 3.94 2.65 -5.57
C TYR A 108 4.50 3.35 -4.33
N ARG A 109 4.91 4.60 -4.50
CA ARG A 109 5.37 5.49 -3.44
C ARG A 109 4.37 6.60 -3.24
N LEU A 110 3.85 6.69 -2.02
CA LEU A 110 3.06 7.84 -1.54
C LEU A 110 4.00 8.87 -0.92
N THR A 111 3.93 10.10 -1.45
CA THR A 111 4.53 11.32 -0.88
C THR A 111 3.45 12.06 -0.08
N PRO A 112 3.49 12.01 1.26
CA PRO A 112 2.43 12.55 2.09
C PRO A 112 2.40 14.07 2.06
N ASN A 113 1.22 14.66 1.90
CA ASN A 113 0.95 16.08 2.14
C ASN A 113 -0.01 16.31 3.31
N LEU A 114 -0.64 15.23 3.81
CA LEU A 114 -1.52 15.25 4.96
C LEU A 114 -1.37 13.97 5.79
N PHE A 115 -1.31 14.15 7.10
CA PHE A 115 -1.49 13.07 8.08
C PHE A 115 -2.65 13.44 9.00
N GLU A 116 -3.46 12.46 9.37
CA GLU A 116 -4.41 12.61 10.47
C GLU A 116 -4.24 11.45 11.45
N PHE A 117 -4.03 11.78 12.71
CA PHE A 117 -3.95 10.84 13.81
C PHE A 117 -5.24 10.91 14.60
N TRP A 118 -5.92 9.77 14.67
CA TRP A 118 -7.15 9.58 15.42
C TRP A 118 -6.87 8.64 16.59
N GLN A 119 -7.25 9.05 17.79
CA GLN A 119 -7.12 8.26 19.00
C GLN A 119 -8.49 8.10 19.66
N GLY A 120 -8.91 6.85 19.79
CA GLY A 120 -10.15 6.47 20.44
C GLY A 120 -10.10 6.78 21.93
N GLN A 121 -11.21 7.31 22.45
CA GLN A 121 -11.43 7.70 23.84
C GLN A 121 -12.76 7.12 24.29
N GLN A 122 -12.86 6.68 25.56
CA GLN A 122 -14.07 6.07 26.10
C GLN A 122 -15.26 7.05 26.15
N SER A 123 -14.97 8.33 26.36
CA SER A 123 -15.95 9.43 26.40
C SER A 123 -16.58 9.76 25.04
N ARG A 124 -16.16 9.11 23.95
CA ARG A 124 -16.45 9.45 22.54
C ARG A 124 -15.88 10.81 22.07
N LEU A 125 -15.19 11.53 22.95
CA LEU A 125 -14.45 12.75 22.60
C LEU A 125 -13.07 12.36 22.07
N HIS A 126 -13.04 11.81 20.86
CA HIS A 126 -11.82 11.33 20.21
C HIS A 126 -10.83 12.46 19.93
N ASP A 127 -9.55 12.18 20.12
CA ASP A 127 -8.51 13.12 19.69
C ASP A 127 -8.29 12.95 18.19
N ARG A 128 -8.35 14.06 17.46
CA ARG A 128 -8.03 14.13 16.03
C ARG A 128 -7.04 15.24 15.79
N LEU A 129 -5.81 14.87 15.41
CA LEU A 129 -4.75 15.81 15.05
C LEU A 129 -4.45 15.68 13.56
N GLN A 130 -4.67 16.76 12.81
CA GLN A 130 -4.36 16.83 11.40
C GLN A 130 -3.09 17.66 11.19
N TYR A 131 -2.17 17.09 10.44
CA TYR A 131 -0.96 17.72 9.93
C TYR A 131 -1.15 17.93 8.43
N SER A 132 -1.00 19.16 7.96
CA SER A 132 -1.11 19.51 6.53
C SER A 132 0.06 20.40 6.13
N GLN A 133 0.63 20.19 4.95
CA GLN A 133 1.63 21.10 4.38
C GLN A 133 1.01 22.45 4.01
N ARG A 134 1.69 23.56 4.33
CA ARG A 134 1.35 24.93 3.92
C ARG A 134 2.58 25.63 3.38
N GLU A 135 2.38 26.46 2.37
CA GLU A 135 3.42 27.35 1.86
C GLU A 135 3.44 28.65 2.67
N LEU A 136 4.57 28.92 3.33
CA LEU A 136 4.81 30.11 4.14
C LEU A 136 6.17 30.68 3.75
N GLY A 137 6.19 31.91 3.24
CA GLY A 137 7.44 32.62 2.92
C GLY A 137 8.35 31.93 1.89
N GLY A 138 7.81 31.06 1.03
CA GLY A 138 8.59 30.29 0.05
C GLY A 138 9.13 28.95 0.58
N SER A 139 8.75 28.55 1.80
CA SER A 139 9.02 27.22 2.34
C SER A 139 7.73 26.45 2.65
N THR A 140 7.76 25.14 2.41
CA THR A 140 6.71 24.21 2.83
C THR A 140 6.89 23.84 4.31
N GLU A 141 5.91 24.20 5.14
CA GLU A 141 5.90 23.86 6.57
C GLU A 141 4.71 22.96 6.94
N TRP A 142 4.86 22.16 8.00
CA TRP A 142 3.76 21.37 8.54
C TRP A 142 2.94 22.18 9.53
N HIS A 143 1.67 22.41 9.19
CA HIS A 143 0.71 23.03 10.09
C HIS A 143 -0.11 21.95 10.81
N ILE A 144 -0.28 22.11 12.12
CA ILE A 144 -1.00 21.17 12.99
C ILE A 144 -2.29 21.82 13.48
N GLN A 145 -3.41 21.12 13.35
CA GLN A 145 -4.69 21.54 13.90
C GLN A 145 -5.44 20.37 14.54
N ARG A 146 -6.25 20.69 15.56
CA ARG A 146 -7.14 19.73 16.21
C ARG A 146 -8.50 19.77 15.53
N LEU A 147 -9.03 18.61 15.17
CA LEU A 147 -10.37 18.46 14.61
C LEU A 147 -11.33 17.98 15.70
N SER A 148 -12.61 18.33 15.56
CA SER A 148 -13.68 17.70 16.34
C SER A 148 -13.73 16.20 16.00
N PRO A 149 -13.99 15.31 16.99
CA PRO A 149 -14.20 13.87 16.78
C PRO A 149 -15.16 13.58 15.64
#